data_AF-Q024Q3-F1
#
_entry.id   AF-Q024Q3-F1
#
_cell.length_a   1.000
_cell.length_b   1.000
_cell.length_c   1.000
_cell.angle_alpha   90.00
_cell.angle_beta   90.00
_cell.angle_gamma   90.00
#
_symmetry.space_group_name_H-M   'P 1'
#
loop_
_entity.id
_entity.type
_entity.pdbx_description
1 polymer ?
#
loop_
_entity_poly.entity_id
_entity_poly.type
_entity_poly.pdbx_seq_one_letter_code
_entity_poly.pdbx_strand_id
1 'polypeptide(L)'
;MISQKRSQAARINGAKSRGPVTAEGKAISARNAMRHGFLAKTVVLCNEDAKTFEALFYLLIQRFSPVDDIEMSAIEEMAAAHWRMRRVMNMEHALLDSVIRENLDNEVPGEQTLAAFTDPASQATLALLQRYEARFQNMYHRALRSLVVLRKLPVRTAEPNEPKTPNLCNTELPEPTPIRPAEPAEPSAAQPAEHTDPLILPLISTDPEFLPLDPDIFR
;
A
#
# COMPACT_ATOMS: atom_id res chain seq x y z
N MET A 1 -21.30 1.41 -28.49
CA MET A 1 -22.65 0.80 -28.32
C MET A 1 -22.52 -0.54 -27.61
N ILE A 2 -23.20 -0.73 -26.47
CA ILE A 2 -23.25 -2.02 -25.78
C ILE A 2 -24.19 -2.96 -26.55
N SER A 3 -23.71 -4.13 -26.95
CA SER A 3 -24.52 -5.16 -27.63
C SER A 3 -25.79 -5.49 -26.84
N GLN A 4 -26.93 -5.63 -27.53
CA GLN A 4 -28.23 -5.96 -26.92
C GLN A 4 -28.16 -7.19 -25.99
N LYS A 5 -27.31 -8.17 -26.32
CA LYS A 5 -27.06 -9.36 -25.49
C LYS A 5 -26.47 -9.01 -24.13
N ARG A 6 -25.51 -8.08 -24.06
CA ARG A 6 -24.91 -7.62 -22.80
C ARG A 6 -25.91 -6.82 -21.95
N SER A 7 -26.77 -6.03 -22.60
CA SER A 7 -27.82 -5.27 -21.92
C SER A 7 -28.88 -6.18 -21.27
N GLN A 8 -29.36 -7.20 -22.00
CA GLN A 8 -30.30 -8.18 -21.44
C GLN A 8 -29.69 -9.01 -20.30
N ALA A 9 -28.44 -9.44 -20.45
CA ALA A 9 -27.73 -10.16 -19.39
C ALA A 9 -27.59 -9.31 -18.11
N ALA A 10 -27.23 -8.03 -18.25
CA ALA A 10 -27.18 -7.09 -17.12
C ALA A 10 -28.54 -6.92 -16.43
N ARG A 11 -29.64 -6.87 -17.21
CA ARG A 11 -31.00 -6.77 -16.68
C ARG A 11 -31.43 -8.01 -15.88
N ILE A 12 -31.14 -9.20 -16.41
CA ILE A 12 -31.45 -10.49 -15.74
C ILE A 12 -30.63 -10.63 -14.46
N ASN A 13 -29.34 -10.28 -14.50
CA ASN A 13 -28.46 -10.33 -13.32
C ASN A 13 -28.89 -9.30 -12.27
N GLY A 14 -29.28 -8.10 -12.68
CA GLY A 14 -29.82 -7.07 -11.79
C GLY A 14 -31.11 -7.53 -11.10
N ALA A 15 -32.01 -8.21 -11.83
CA ALA A 15 -33.25 -8.75 -11.26
C ALA A 15 -33.03 -9.92 -10.27
N LYS A 16 -31.93 -10.68 -10.44
CA LYS A 16 -31.56 -11.77 -9.52
C LYS A 16 -30.78 -11.28 -8.30
N SER A 17 -30.09 -10.16 -8.41
CA SER A 17 -29.36 -9.49 -7.33
C SER A 17 -30.34 -8.72 -6.44
N ARG A 18 -30.80 -9.33 -5.33
CA ARG A 18 -31.68 -8.67 -4.34
C ARG A 18 -30.97 -7.66 -3.43
N GLY A 19 -29.68 -7.40 -3.66
CA GLY A 19 -28.86 -6.59 -2.78
C GLY A 19 -28.79 -7.16 -1.35
N PRO A 20 -28.18 -6.45 -0.41
CA PRO A 20 -28.14 -6.86 0.98
C PRO A 20 -29.54 -6.76 1.62
N VAL A 21 -30.04 -7.89 2.10
CA VAL A 21 -31.38 -7.98 2.72
C VAL A 21 -31.32 -7.72 4.24
N THR A 22 -30.18 -8.02 4.86
CA THR A 22 -29.95 -7.87 6.30
C THR A 22 -29.56 -6.44 6.69
N ALA A 23 -29.85 -6.02 7.91
CA ALA A 23 -29.46 -4.70 8.42
C ALA A 23 -27.93 -4.50 8.38
N GLU A 24 -27.18 -5.53 8.78
CA GLU A 24 -25.73 -5.56 8.71
C GLU A 24 -25.21 -5.45 7.27
N GLY A 25 -25.77 -6.23 6.34
CA GLY A 25 -25.41 -6.17 4.93
C GLY A 25 -25.71 -4.79 4.32
N LYS A 26 -26.81 -4.14 4.72
CA LYS A 26 -27.14 -2.77 4.30
C LYS A 26 -26.14 -1.76 4.85
N ALA A 27 -25.72 -1.90 6.11
CA ALA A 27 -24.71 -1.03 6.72
C ALA A 27 -23.35 -1.17 6.03
N ILE A 28 -22.92 -2.40 5.74
CA ILE A 28 -21.71 -2.69 4.96
C ILE A 28 -21.82 -2.07 3.57
N SER A 29 -22.94 -2.27 2.89
CA SER A 29 -23.18 -1.69 1.57
C SER A 29 -23.19 -0.16 1.59
N ALA A 30 -23.74 0.47 2.63
CA ALA A 30 -23.74 1.93 2.79
C ALA A 30 -22.33 2.49 3.07
N ARG A 31 -21.53 1.79 3.90
CA ARG A 31 -20.12 2.16 4.14
C ARG A 31 -19.32 2.06 2.85
N ASN A 32 -19.48 0.95 2.13
CA ASN A 32 -18.84 0.77 0.83
C ASN A 32 -19.30 1.83 -0.18
N ALA A 33 -20.58 2.24 -0.13
CA ALA A 33 -21.12 3.31 -0.96
C ALA A 33 -20.44 4.66 -0.72
N MET A 34 -20.35 5.08 0.55
CA MET A 34 -19.66 6.31 0.91
C MET A 34 -18.17 6.27 0.54
N ARG A 35 -17.52 5.15 0.84
CA ARG A 35 -16.10 4.95 0.64
C ARG A 35 -15.70 5.07 -0.84
N HIS A 36 -16.39 4.34 -1.72
CA HIS A 36 -16.10 4.45 -3.15
C HIS A 36 -16.54 5.80 -3.74
N GLY A 37 -17.62 6.41 -3.23
CA GLY A 37 -18.03 7.75 -3.63
C GLY A 37 -16.96 8.80 -3.32
N PHE A 38 -16.30 8.68 -2.17
CA PHE A 38 -15.16 9.53 -1.80
C PHE A 38 -13.93 9.27 -2.67
N LEU A 39 -13.62 7.99 -2.91
CA LEU A 39 -12.50 7.62 -3.78
C LEU A 39 -12.71 8.15 -5.21
N ALA A 40 -13.92 8.01 -5.76
CA ALA A 40 -14.26 8.51 -7.10
C ALA A 40 -14.08 10.03 -7.18
N LYS A 41 -14.53 10.79 -6.18
CA LYS A 41 -14.33 12.25 -6.10
C LYS A 41 -12.85 12.66 -6.05
N THR A 42 -11.98 11.78 -5.55
CA THR A 42 -10.55 12.06 -5.39
C THR A 42 -9.74 11.62 -6.62
N VAL A 43 -10.15 10.54 -7.27
CA VAL A 43 -9.38 9.89 -8.34
C VAL A 43 -9.84 10.32 -9.73
N VAL A 44 -11.15 10.48 -9.93
CA VAL A 44 -11.76 10.78 -11.24
C VAL A 44 -11.77 12.29 -11.46
N LEU A 45 -11.26 12.71 -12.62
CA LEU A 45 -11.28 14.12 -13.02
C LEU A 45 -12.66 14.54 -13.55
N CYS A 46 -12.92 15.85 -13.60
CA CYS A 46 -14.21 16.39 -14.05
C CYS A 46 -14.57 16.02 -15.50
N ASN A 47 -13.58 15.73 -16.35
CA ASN A 47 -13.73 15.32 -17.75
C ASN A 47 -13.76 13.80 -17.94
N GLU A 48 -13.77 13.02 -16.86
CA GLU A 48 -13.74 11.56 -16.89
C GLU A 48 -15.09 10.97 -16.43
N ASP A 49 -15.43 9.76 -16.92
CA ASP A 49 -16.68 9.11 -16.54
C ASP A 49 -16.58 8.37 -15.21
N ALA A 50 -17.15 8.97 -14.17
CA ALA A 50 -17.23 8.40 -12.83
C ALA A 50 -17.95 7.04 -12.78
N LYS A 51 -18.93 6.79 -13.67
CA LYS A 51 -19.65 5.50 -13.70
C LYS A 51 -18.76 4.37 -14.20
N THR A 52 -17.85 4.66 -15.14
CA THR A 52 -16.87 3.68 -15.59
C THR A 52 -15.84 3.37 -14.50
N PHE A 53 -15.45 4.35 -13.68
CA PHE A 53 -14.62 4.09 -12.50
C PHE A 53 -15.36 3.25 -11.46
N GLU A 54 -16.61 3.57 -11.18
CA GLU A 54 -17.47 2.81 -10.27
C GLU A 54 -17.61 1.35 -10.72
N ALA A 55 -17.84 1.11 -12.01
CA ALA A 55 -17.90 -0.24 -12.56
C ALA A 55 -16.57 -1.01 -12.38
N LEU A 56 -15.42 -0.36 -12.60
CA LEU A 56 -14.10 -0.94 -12.34
C LEU A 56 -13.94 -1.31 -10.86
N PHE A 57 -14.32 -0.39 -9.96
CA PHE A 57 -14.24 -0.61 -8.52
C PHE A 57 -15.09 -1.81 -8.08
N TYR A 58 -16.33 -1.89 -8.56
CA TYR A 58 -17.21 -3.03 -8.29
C TYR A 58 -16.70 -4.35 -8.85
N LEU A 59 -16.05 -4.34 -10.02
CA LEU A 59 -15.41 -5.55 -10.55
C LEU A 59 -14.31 -6.06 -9.62
N LEU A 60 -13.52 -5.16 -9.02
CA LEU A 60 -12.48 -5.54 -8.06
C LEU A 60 -13.10 -6.06 -6.75
N ILE A 61 -14.11 -5.38 -6.20
CA ILE A 61 -14.85 -5.88 -5.03
C ILE A 61 -15.42 -7.26 -5.32
N GLN A 62 -16.09 -7.46 -6.45
CA GLN A 62 -16.70 -8.74 -6.79
C GLN A 62 -15.64 -9.84 -6.95
N ARG A 63 -14.52 -9.51 -7.61
CA ARG A 63 -13.45 -10.47 -7.86
C ARG A 63 -12.79 -10.93 -6.57
N PHE A 64 -12.52 -10.01 -5.66
CA PHE A 64 -11.74 -10.30 -4.47
C PHE A 64 -12.61 -10.60 -3.25
N SER A 65 -13.77 -9.98 -3.13
CA SER A 65 -14.67 -10.08 -1.96
C SER A 65 -13.93 -9.76 -0.65
N PRO A 66 -13.53 -8.48 -0.44
CA PRO A 66 -12.77 -8.09 0.74
C PRO A 66 -13.59 -8.36 2.02
N VAL A 67 -12.94 -8.95 3.02
CA VAL A 67 -13.60 -9.35 4.28
C VAL A 67 -13.53 -8.29 5.38
N ASP A 68 -12.56 -7.37 5.29
CA ASP A 68 -12.34 -6.30 6.26
C ASP A 68 -11.93 -4.98 5.59
N ASP A 69 -11.77 -3.94 6.40
CA ASP A 69 -11.37 -2.61 5.92
C ASP A 69 -9.92 -2.56 5.41
N ILE A 70 -9.07 -3.50 5.81
CA ILE A 70 -7.67 -3.55 5.40
C ILE A 70 -7.57 -4.10 3.98
N GLU A 71 -8.25 -5.21 3.70
CA GLU A 71 -8.42 -5.75 2.35
C GLU A 71 -9.11 -4.73 1.44
N MET A 72 -10.14 -4.05 1.94
CA MET A 72 -10.82 -2.99 1.20
C MET A 72 -9.87 -1.86 0.80
N SER A 73 -8.95 -1.46 1.67
CA SER A 73 -7.95 -0.43 1.38
C SER A 73 -7.01 -0.84 0.23
N ALA A 74 -6.64 -2.13 0.16
CA ALA A 74 -5.88 -2.64 -0.98
C ALA A 74 -6.68 -2.57 -2.29
N ILE A 75 -7.98 -2.87 -2.26
CA ILE A 75 -8.86 -2.74 -3.43
C ILE A 75 -9.00 -1.29 -3.90
N GLU A 76 -9.08 -0.33 -2.98
CA GLU A 76 -9.07 1.10 -3.31
C GLU A 76 -7.78 1.52 -3.99
N GLU A 77 -6.63 1.10 -3.47
CA GLU A 77 -5.34 1.40 -4.06
C GLU A 77 -5.22 0.80 -5.47
N MET A 78 -5.66 -0.45 -5.66
CA MET A 78 -5.72 -1.10 -6.97
C MET A 78 -6.58 -0.31 -7.96
N ALA A 79 -7.80 0.06 -7.58
CA ALA A 79 -8.70 0.81 -8.46
C ALA A 79 -8.14 2.18 -8.83
N ALA A 80 -7.58 2.88 -7.85
CA ALA A 80 -7.02 4.21 -8.03
C ALA A 80 -5.74 4.18 -8.89
N ALA A 81 -4.88 3.18 -8.71
CA ALA A 81 -3.71 2.96 -9.55
C ALA A 81 -4.09 2.62 -10.99
N HIS A 82 -5.05 1.70 -11.17
CA HIS A 82 -5.53 1.31 -12.48
C HIS A 82 -6.15 2.49 -13.25
N TRP A 83 -6.93 3.34 -12.57
CA TRP A 83 -7.52 4.52 -13.20
C TRP A 83 -6.47 5.53 -13.65
N ARG A 84 -5.46 5.80 -12.80
CA ARG A 84 -4.36 6.69 -13.16
C ARG A 84 -3.49 6.14 -14.28
N MET A 85 -3.29 4.83 -14.36
CA MET A 85 -2.62 4.18 -15.48
C MET A 85 -3.38 4.39 -16.79
N ARG A 86 -4.72 4.22 -16.78
CA ARG A 86 -5.56 4.54 -17.95
C ARG A 86 -5.45 5.99 -18.39
N ARG A 87 -5.36 6.92 -17.45
CA ARG A 87 -5.13 8.33 -17.74
C ARG A 87 -3.78 8.56 -18.42
N VAL A 88 -2.71 7.95 -17.91
CA VAL A 88 -1.38 8.04 -18.52
C VAL A 88 -1.39 7.52 -19.96
N MET A 89 -1.99 6.35 -20.20
CA MET A 89 -2.14 5.80 -21.56
C MET A 89 -2.95 6.71 -22.48
N ASN A 90 -4.02 7.33 -21.97
CA ASN A 90 -4.82 8.29 -22.73
C ASN A 90 -4.03 9.57 -23.08
N MET A 91 -3.20 10.05 -22.15
CA MET A 91 -2.35 11.23 -22.38
C MET A 91 -1.26 10.93 -23.41
N GLU A 92 -0.64 9.76 -23.33
CA GLU A 92 0.35 9.29 -24.31
C GLU A 92 -0.28 9.20 -25.71
N HIS A 93 -1.44 8.55 -25.81
CA HIS A 93 -2.19 8.50 -27.07
C HIS A 93 -2.47 9.90 -27.61
N ALA A 94 -3.00 10.81 -26.79
CA ALA A 94 -3.35 12.16 -27.22
C ALA A 94 -2.13 12.96 -27.70
N LEU A 95 -0.99 12.83 -27.01
CA LEU A 95 0.27 13.48 -27.37
C LEU A 95 0.80 12.98 -28.72
N LEU A 96 0.86 11.66 -28.91
CA LEU A 96 1.37 11.09 -30.17
C LEU A 96 0.42 11.41 -31.33
N ASP A 97 -0.89 11.29 -31.12
CA ASP A 97 -1.91 11.57 -32.13
C ASP A 97 -1.93 13.05 -32.53
N SER A 98 -1.66 13.99 -31.61
CA SER A 98 -1.58 15.42 -31.97
C SER A 98 -0.40 15.70 -32.91
N VAL A 99 0.78 15.13 -32.65
CA VAL A 99 1.94 15.33 -33.52
C VAL A 99 1.75 14.66 -34.89
N ILE A 100 1.14 13.48 -34.92
CA ILE A 100 0.81 12.80 -36.19
C ILE A 100 -0.14 13.66 -37.04
N ARG A 101 -1.17 14.25 -36.43
CA ARG A 101 -2.13 15.12 -37.12
C ARG A 101 -1.53 16.42 -37.63
N GLU A 102 -0.49 16.92 -37.00
CA GLU A 102 0.25 18.11 -37.46
C GLU A 102 1.21 17.80 -38.62
N ASN A 103 1.61 16.52 -38.79
CA ASN A 103 2.58 16.06 -39.78
C ASN A 103 1.98 15.13 -40.84
N LEU A 104 0.76 15.43 -41.29
CA LEU A 104 0.03 14.64 -42.31
C LEU A 104 0.70 14.64 -43.69
N ASP A 105 1.66 15.53 -43.93
CA ASP A 105 2.36 15.69 -45.21
C ASP A 105 3.26 14.49 -45.56
N ASN A 106 3.62 13.64 -44.60
CA ASN A 106 4.40 12.43 -44.87
C ASN A 106 3.49 11.33 -45.45
N GLU A 107 3.80 10.79 -46.63
CA GLU A 107 2.96 9.75 -47.26
C GLU A 107 3.04 8.38 -46.56
N VAL A 108 4.08 8.16 -45.75
CA VAL A 108 4.34 6.88 -45.09
C VAL A 108 3.91 6.94 -43.61
N PRO A 109 2.92 6.14 -43.17
CA PRO A 109 2.43 6.15 -41.77
C PRO A 109 3.52 5.89 -40.71
N GLY A 110 4.52 5.08 -41.05
CA GLY A 110 5.65 4.80 -40.16
C GLY A 110 6.52 6.03 -39.88
N GLU A 111 6.71 6.91 -40.88
CA GLU A 111 7.50 8.13 -40.74
C GLU A 111 6.79 9.17 -39.87
N GLN A 112 5.46 9.30 -40.03
CA GLN A 112 4.63 10.13 -39.16
C GLN A 112 4.73 9.69 -37.70
N THR A 113 4.66 8.38 -37.47
CA THR A 113 4.78 7.81 -36.12
C THR A 113 6.17 8.10 -35.56
N LEU A 114 7.24 7.86 -36.35
CA LEU A 114 8.60 8.16 -35.92
C LEU A 114 8.77 9.63 -35.54
N ALA A 115 8.23 10.56 -36.34
CA ALA A 115 8.27 11.99 -36.06
C ALA A 115 7.63 12.34 -34.70
N ALA A 116 6.51 11.71 -34.34
CA ALA A 116 5.89 11.88 -33.03
C ALA A 116 6.76 11.42 -31.85
N PHE A 117 7.60 10.40 -32.05
CA PHE A 117 8.54 9.92 -31.03
C PHE A 117 9.86 10.70 -31.00
N THR A 118 10.26 11.33 -32.10
CA THR A 118 11.51 12.10 -32.20
C THR A 118 11.34 13.58 -31.90
N ASP A 119 10.11 14.10 -31.89
CA ASP A 119 9.80 15.47 -31.48
C ASP A 119 10.30 15.74 -30.03
N PRO A 120 11.18 16.75 -29.82
CA PRO A 120 11.75 17.04 -28.50
C PRO A 120 10.71 17.37 -27.43
N ALA A 121 9.61 18.04 -27.79
CA ALA A 121 8.55 18.39 -26.85
C ALA A 121 7.80 17.13 -26.37
N SER A 122 7.57 16.20 -27.30
CA SER A 122 6.95 14.91 -27.02
C SER A 122 7.84 14.00 -26.16
N GLN A 123 9.14 13.91 -26.44
CA GLN A 123 10.05 13.03 -25.70
C GLN A 123 10.09 13.31 -24.19
N ALA A 124 10.19 14.58 -23.79
CA ALA A 124 10.22 14.95 -22.38
C ALA A 124 8.93 14.55 -21.65
N THR A 125 7.79 14.73 -22.32
CA THR A 125 6.47 14.39 -21.78
C THR A 125 6.26 12.87 -21.74
N LEU A 126 6.63 12.15 -22.80
CA LEU A 126 6.59 10.68 -22.84
C LEU A 126 7.44 10.05 -21.73
N ALA A 127 8.65 10.55 -21.50
CA ALA A 127 9.49 10.06 -20.42
C ALA A 127 8.84 10.26 -19.03
N LEU A 128 8.11 11.36 -18.83
CA LEU A 128 7.33 11.59 -17.61
C LEU A 128 6.17 10.60 -17.48
N LEU A 129 5.42 10.41 -18.57
CA LEU A 129 4.29 9.49 -18.63
C LEU A 129 4.72 8.05 -18.35
N GLN A 130 5.81 7.58 -18.96
CA GLN A 130 6.38 6.24 -18.71
C GLN A 130 6.77 6.02 -17.24
N ARG A 131 7.38 7.04 -16.59
CA ARG A 131 7.67 6.96 -15.14
C ARG A 131 6.40 6.87 -14.30
N TYR A 132 5.35 7.61 -14.68
CA TYR A 132 4.07 7.53 -14.00
C TYR A 132 3.37 6.20 -14.21
N GLU A 133 3.41 5.65 -15.42
CA GLU A 133 2.91 4.32 -15.73
C GLU A 133 3.58 3.27 -14.85
N ALA A 134 4.93 3.22 -14.85
CA ALA A 134 5.68 2.28 -14.02
C ALA A 134 5.33 2.43 -12.54
N ARG A 135 5.19 3.66 -12.04
CA ARG A 135 4.77 3.92 -10.65
C ARG A 135 3.38 3.35 -10.37
N PHE A 136 2.39 3.61 -11.23
CA PHE A 136 1.02 3.15 -11.00
C PHE A 136 0.89 1.63 -11.17
N GLN A 137 1.61 1.03 -12.12
CA GLN A 137 1.70 -0.42 -12.26
C GLN A 137 2.29 -1.06 -11.00
N ASN A 138 3.35 -0.48 -10.44
CA ASN A 138 3.95 -0.94 -9.20
C ASN A 138 3.02 -0.79 -8.00
N MET A 139 2.29 0.34 -7.89
CA MET A 139 1.26 0.53 -6.86
C MET A 139 0.17 -0.55 -6.96
N TYR A 140 -0.33 -0.83 -8.16
CA TYR A 140 -1.33 -1.87 -8.38
C TYR A 140 -0.81 -3.25 -7.96
N HIS A 141 0.40 -3.63 -8.40
CA HIS A 141 0.99 -4.93 -8.06
C HIS A 141 1.31 -5.03 -6.58
N ARG A 142 1.79 -3.96 -5.93
CA ARG A 142 2.03 -3.92 -4.50
C ARG A 142 0.73 -4.14 -3.73
N ALA A 143 -0.33 -3.40 -4.05
CA ALA A 143 -1.63 -3.55 -3.40
C ALA A 143 -2.20 -4.96 -3.56
N LEU A 144 -2.07 -5.55 -4.76
CA LEU A 144 -2.46 -6.94 -5.00
C LEU A 144 -1.63 -7.92 -4.15
N ARG A 145 -0.31 -7.74 -4.06
CA ARG A 145 0.55 -8.58 -3.20
C ARG A 145 0.16 -8.44 -1.73
N SER A 146 -0.09 -7.22 -1.26
CA SER A 146 -0.55 -6.96 0.09
C SER A 146 -1.86 -7.69 0.38
N LEU A 147 -2.83 -7.66 -0.54
CA LEU A 147 -4.08 -8.41 -0.40
C LEU A 147 -3.83 -9.92 -0.29
N VAL A 148 -2.94 -10.47 -1.13
CA VAL A 148 -2.58 -11.90 -1.07
C VAL A 148 -1.92 -12.25 0.27
N VAL A 149 -1.05 -11.39 0.79
CA VAL A 149 -0.41 -11.59 2.11
C VAL A 149 -1.45 -11.54 3.23
N LEU A 150 -2.34 -10.54 3.24
CA LEU A 150 -3.39 -10.40 4.25
C LEU A 150 -4.26 -11.66 4.36
N ARG A 151 -4.54 -12.31 3.23
CA ARG A 151 -5.31 -13.56 3.19
C ARG A 151 -4.59 -14.79 3.72
N LYS A 152 -3.26 -14.79 3.65
CA LYS A 152 -2.43 -15.87 4.20
C LYS A 152 -2.15 -15.68 5.68
N LEU A 153 -2.26 -14.44 6.19
CA LEU A 153 -2.04 -14.17 7.60
C LEU A 153 -3.20 -14.76 8.42
N PRO A 154 -2.90 -15.49 9.51
CA PRO A 154 -3.94 -15.92 10.42
C PRO A 154 -4.61 -14.70 11.02
N VAL A 155 -5.95 -14.75 11.15
CA VAL A 155 -6.72 -13.74 11.87
C VAL A 155 -6.11 -13.65 13.26
N ARG A 156 -5.55 -12.48 13.61
CA ARG A 156 -5.14 -12.21 14.98
C ARG A 156 -6.41 -12.11 15.82
N THR A 157 -6.81 -13.21 16.44
CA THR A 157 -7.60 -13.12 17.66
C THR A 157 -6.79 -12.28 18.62
N ALA A 158 -7.36 -11.16 19.07
CA ALA A 158 -6.81 -10.49 20.24
C ALA A 158 -6.90 -11.51 21.37
N GLU A 159 -5.78 -12.15 21.70
CA GLU A 159 -5.67 -12.85 22.97
C GLU A 159 -6.14 -11.85 24.03
N PRO A 160 -7.12 -12.21 24.87
CA PRO A 160 -7.50 -11.37 25.99
C PRO A 160 -6.21 -10.95 26.68
N ASN A 161 -5.99 -9.65 26.82
CA ASN A 161 -4.91 -9.13 27.66
C ASN A 161 -5.33 -9.43 29.11
N GLU A 162 -5.37 -10.72 29.46
CA GLU A 162 -5.36 -11.13 30.84
C GLU A 162 -4.07 -10.52 31.39
N PRO A 163 -4.14 -9.70 32.45
CA PRO A 163 -2.93 -9.22 33.08
C PRO A 163 -2.14 -10.47 33.43
N LYS A 164 -0.96 -10.64 32.80
CA LYS A 164 0.03 -11.60 33.28
C LYS A 164 0.08 -11.37 34.78
N THR A 165 -0.23 -12.42 35.54
CA THR A 165 -0.22 -12.40 37.01
C THR A 165 0.91 -11.50 37.47
N PRO A 166 0.65 -10.49 38.34
CA PRO A 166 1.72 -9.61 38.78
C PRO A 166 2.86 -10.51 39.24
N ASN A 167 4.03 -10.36 38.63
CA ASN A 167 5.23 -11.02 39.11
C ASN A 167 5.34 -10.62 40.58
N LEU A 168 5.02 -11.55 41.49
CA LEU A 168 5.42 -11.47 42.89
C LEU A 168 6.93 -11.73 42.93
N CYS A 169 7.70 -10.85 42.29
CA CYS A 169 9.11 -10.69 42.60
C CYS A 169 9.16 -9.90 43.90
N ASN A 170 9.18 -10.63 45.01
CA ASN A 170 9.94 -10.36 46.25
C ASN A 170 9.28 -11.09 47.42
N THR A 171 9.51 -12.40 47.54
CA THR A 171 9.22 -13.13 48.79
C THR A 171 10.47 -13.71 49.45
N GLU A 172 11.64 -13.59 48.83
CA GLU A 172 12.90 -14.05 49.42
C GLU A 172 14.01 -13.02 49.16
N LEU A 173 13.95 -11.90 49.88
CA LEU A 173 15.19 -11.17 50.17
C LEU A 173 15.82 -11.89 51.38
N PRO A 174 17.04 -12.47 51.26
CA PRO A 174 17.74 -12.96 52.44
C PRO A 174 17.94 -11.81 53.42
N GLU A 175 17.73 -12.06 54.71
CA GLU A 175 17.87 -11.04 55.76
C GLU A 175 19.25 -10.35 55.69
N PRO A 176 19.32 -9.02 55.89
CA PRO A 176 20.58 -8.30 55.81
C PRO A 176 21.54 -8.80 56.90
N THR A 177 22.68 -9.32 56.48
CA THR A 177 23.75 -9.75 57.39
C THR A 177 24.30 -8.55 58.17
N PRO A 178 24.50 -8.66 59.50
CA PRO A 178 25.07 -7.58 60.30
C PRO A 178 26.48 -7.23 59.84
N ILE A 179 26.72 -5.94 59.55
CA ILE A 179 28.05 -5.42 59.19
C ILE A 179 28.96 -5.52 60.42
N ARG A 180 30.02 -6.33 60.33
CA ARG A 180 31.05 -6.43 61.39
C ARG A 180 31.94 -5.18 61.35
N PRO A 181 32.21 -4.51 62.49
CA PRO A 181 33.11 -3.35 62.52
C PRO A 181 34.52 -3.71 62.05
N ALA A 182 35.12 -2.83 61.26
CA ALA A 182 36.47 -2.99 60.70
C ALA A 182 37.56 -2.87 61.78
N GLU A 183 38.49 -3.83 61.80
CA GLU A 183 39.74 -3.73 62.57
C GLU A 183 40.75 -2.77 61.89
N PRO A 184 41.65 -2.13 62.64
CA PRO A 184 42.49 -1.04 62.14
C PRO A 184 43.59 -1.50 61.18
N ALA A 185 43.86 -0.65 60.19
CA ALA A 185 44.71 -0.88 59.03
C ALA A 185 46.22 -0.99 59.33
N GLU A 186 46.91 -1.84 58.55
CA GLU A 186 48.34 -1.69 58.27
C GLU A 186 48.58 -1.01 56.90
N PRO A 187 49.62 -0.16 56.75
CA PRO A 187 49.80 0.67 55.57
C PRO A 187 50.66 -0.04 54.51
N SER A 188 50.23 -0.03 53.25
CA SER A 188 51.13 -0.28 52.12
C SER A 188 50.85 0.64 50.94
N ALA A 189 51.80 1.56 50.78
CA ALA A 189 52.29 2.26 49.59
C ALA A 189 51.32 2.65 48.45
N ALA A 190 51.29 3.97 48.23
CA ALA A 190 50.64 4.70 47.15
C ALA A 190 51.11 4.31 45.74
N GLN A 191 50.19 4.34 44.78
CA GLN A 191 50.44 4.78 43.39
C GLN A 191 49.25 5.62 42.87
N PRO A 192 49.49 6.58 41.96
CA PRO A 192 48.68 7.78 41.81
C PRO A 192 47.48 7.63 40.87
N ALA A 193 46.47 8.44 41.14
CA ALA A 193 45.23 8.57 40.38
C ALA A 193 45.47 9.13 38.97
N GLU A 194 44.85 8.50 37.96
CA GLU A 194 44.39 9.22 36.78
C GLU A 194 42.86 9.20 36.76
N HIS A 195 42.33 10.41 36.80
CA HIS A 195 40.92 10.76 36.82
C HIS A 195 40.49 11.08 35.39
N THR A 196 39.55 10.30 34.85
CA THR A 196 38.67 10.74 33.75
C THR A 196 37.31 10.07 33.94
N ASP A 197 36.38 10.85 34.52
CA ASP A 197 34.94 10.60 34.54
C ASP A 197 34.34 10.94 33.15
N PRO A 198 33.12 10.48 32.80
CA PRO A 198 32.77 9.96 31.49
C PRO A 198 32.05 11.07 30.72
N LEU A 199 31.44 10.71 29.60
CA LEU A 199 30.51 11.48 28.77
C LEU A 199 31.09 11.84 27.39
N ILE A 200 30.53 11.08 26.44
CA ILE A 200 30.43 11.31 24.99
C ILE A 200 31.56 10.73 24.15
N LEU A 201 31.29 9.54 23.58
CA LEU A 201 31.85 9.09 22.31
C LEU A 201 30.72 8.41 21.47
N PRO A 202 30.85 8.38 20.13
CA PRO A 202 29.86 8.91 19.21
C PRO A 202 28.94 7.85 18.60
N LEU A 203 27.82 8.34 18.07
CA LEU A 203 26.74 7.60 17.44
C LEU A 203 27.17 6.97 16.10
N ILE A 204 27.81 5.80 16.11
CA ILE A 204 27.91 4.93 14.93
C ILE A 204 27.91 3.46 15.37
N SER A 205 26.78 2.77 15.16
CA SER A 205 26.79 1.35 14.82
C SER A 205 25.53 1.00 14.06
N THR A 206 25.76 0.57 12.82
CA THR A 206 24.82 -0.07 11.90
C THR A 206 24.51 -1.47 12.41
N ASP A 207 23.23 -1.80 12.61
CA ASP A 207 22.64 -3.11 12.27
C ASP A 207 21.12 -3.12 12.55
N PRO A 208 20.26 -3.30 11.53
CA PRO A 208 18.91 -3.78 11.72
C PRO A 208 18.87 -5.30 11.52
N GLU A 209 18.53 -6.06 12.57
CA GLU A 209 18.09 -7.44 12.43
C GLU A 209 16.75 -7.48 11.69
N PHE A 210 16.83 -7.52 10.36
CA PHE A 210 15.72 -7.90 9.49
C PHE A 210 15.71 -9.43 9.40
N LEU A 211 14.70 -10.06 10.01
CA LEU A 211 14.44 -11.50 9.80
C LEU A 211 14.22 -11.76 8.30
N PRO A 212 14.85 -12.78 7.70
CA PRO A 212 14.74 -13.02 6.27
C PRO A 212 13.35 -13.57 5.92
N LEU A 213 12.65 -12.91 5.00
CA LEU A 213 11.47 -13.45 4.34
C LEU A 213 11.87 -14.65 3.48
N ASP A 214 11.13 -15.75 3.64
CA ASP A 214 11.29 -17.00 2.90
C ASP A 214 11.12 -16.77 1.38
N PRO A 215 12.15 -17.09 0.55
CA PRO A 215 12.10 -16.89 -0.90
C PRO A 215 11.09 -17.79 -1.63
N ASP A 216 10.54 -18.82 -0.98
CA ASP A 216 9.57 -19.73 -1.59
C ASP A 216 8.15 -19.15 -1.68
N ILE A 217 7.92 -17.92 -1.22
CA ILE A 217 6.63 -17.22 -1.37
C ILE A 217 6.30 -16.89 -2.84
N PHE A 218 7.30 -16.88 -3.73
CA PHE A 218 7.16 -16.42 -5.12
C PHE A 218 7.40 -17.49 -6.20
N ARG A 219 7.40 -18.77 -5.85
CA ARG A 219 7.33 -19.86 -6.84
C ARG A 219 5.90 -20.27 -7.16
#